data_AF-A0A947CSB6-F1
#
_entry.id   AF-A0A947CSB6-F1
#
_cell.length_a   1.000
_cell.length_b   1.000
_cell.length_c   1.000
_cell.angle_alpha   90.00
_cell.angle_beta   90.00
_cell.angle_gamma   90.00
#
_symmetry.space_group_name_H-M   'P 1'
#
loop_
_entity.id
_entity.type
_entity.pdbx_description
1 polymer ?
#
loop_
_entity_poly.entity_id
_entity_poly.type
_entity_poly.pdbx_seq_one_letter_code
_entity_poly.pdbx_strand_id
1 'polypeptide(L)'
;MKKLALAIALCLTFVASSAVAKKKGGVTMPDSKTIAGKKVVLNGMGIREATVFNVDVYVAGLYLEKKSRAYKAIINSDQVKQVHLKFVRDVDRGDITKAWRESFRKNSGKNYKDIKAHVKKLNSWMSKIKEGNTLTFTVVPGKGTTVNVNGRD
;
A
#
# COMPACT_ATOMS: atom_id res chain seq x y z
N MET A 1 -53.21 -10.18 40.50
CA MET A 1 -53.30 -9.96 39.03
C MET A 1 -53.22 -8.46 38.69
N LYS A 2 -52.01 -7.90 38.53
CA LYS A 2 -51.71 -6.59 37.89
C LYS A 2 -50.26 -6.68 37.38
N LYS A 3 -50.07 -7.05 36.10
CA LYS A 3 -49.50 -6.24 34.99
C LYS A 3 -48.10 -5.66 35.31
N LEU A 4 -47.05 -6.18 34.66
CA LEU A 4 -46.32 -5.58 33.52
C LEU A 4 -45.56 -4.30 33.95
N ALA A 5 -44.24 -4.13 33.83
CA ALA A 5 -43.38 -4.48 32.71
C ALA A 5 -41.90 -4.50 33.17
N LEU A 6 -41.17 -5.56 32.85
CA LEU A 6 -39.70 -5.57 32.97
C LEU A 6 -39.14 -5.21 31.60
N ALA A 7 -38.76 -3.95 31.43
CA ALA A 7 -38.14 -3.45 30.22
C ALA A 7 -36.74 -4.08 30.07
N ILE A 8 -36.64 -5.09 29.21
CA ILE A 8 -35.37 -5.63 28.73
C ILE A 8 -34.81 -4.61 27.75
N ALA A 9 -33.95 -3.72 28.26
CA ALA A 9 -33.12 -2.86 27.43
C ALA A 9 -32.11 -3.75 26.69
N LEU A 10 -32.41 -4.03 25.43
CA LEU A 10 -31.54 -4.71 24.48
C LEU A 10 -30.33 -3.79 24.21
N CYS A 11 -29.25 -3.98 24.97
CA CYS A 11 -27.94 -3.43 24.66
C CYS A 11 -27.45 -4.02 23.32
N LEU A 12 -27.75 -3.33 22.22
CA LEU A 12 -27.06 -3.45 20.95
C LEU A 12 -25.63 -2.93 21.14
N THR A 13 -24.75 -3.76 21.68
CA THR A 13 -23.32 -3.51 21.64
C THR A 13 -22.84 -3.72 20.20
N PHE A 14 -22.79 -2.61 19.45
CA PHE A 14 -21.94 -2.51 18.27
C PHE A 14 -20.51 -2.80 18.73
N VAL A 15 -20.04 -4.04 18.49
CA VAL A 15 -18.61 -4.36 18.57
C VAL A 15 -17.96 -3.66 17.38
N ALA A 16 -17.64 -2.38 17.56
CA ALA A 16 -16.72 -1.69 16.68
C ALA A 16 -15.42 -2.48 16.73
N SER A 17 -15.14 -3.22 15.64
CA SER A 17 -13.88 -3.93 15.47
C SER A 17 -12.80 -2.86 15.40
N SER A 18 -12.16 -2.56 16.53
CA SER A 18 -11.02 -1.65 16.62
C SER A 18 -9.93 -2.22 15.73
N ALA A 19 -9.80 -1.67 14.54
CA ALA A 19 -8.67 -1.91 13.66
C ALA A 19 -7.41 -1.42 14.41
N VAL A 20 -6.68 -2.33 15.04
CA VAL A 20 -5.40 -2.08 15.70
C VAL A 20 -4.35 -1.84 14.62
N ALA A 21 -4.30 -0.58 14.16
CA ALA A 21 -3.39 -0.13 13.14
C ALA A 21 -1.94 -0.52 13.49
N LYS A 22 -1.31 -1.28 12.59
CA LYS A 22 0.05 -1.78 12.82
C LYS A 22 1.06 -0.63 12.74
N LYS A 23 1.97 -0.57 13.71
CA LYS A 23 3.07 0.39 13.79
C LYS A 23 4.38 -0.24 13.34
N LYS A 24 5.16 0.45 12.50
CA LYS A 24 6.54 0.08 12.15
C LYS A 24 7.31 1.34 11.73
N GLY A 25 8.52 1.54 12.26
CA GLY A 25 9.34 2.72 11.93
C GLY A 25 8.62 4.05 12.16
N GLY A 26 7.86 4.18 13.25
CA GLY A 26 7.05 5.38 13.53
C GLY A 26 5.78 5.54 12.68
N VAL A 27 5.60 4.75 11.61
CA VAL A 27 4.44 4.82 10.72
C VAL A 27 3.34 3.87 11.18
N THR A 28 2.12 4.39 11.19
CA THR A 28 0.89 3.63 11.42
C THR A 28 0.12 3.50 10.09
N MET A 29 -0.38 2.29 9.80
CA MET A 29 -1.23 2.03 8.63
C MET A 29 -2.54 1.37 9.05
N PRO A 30 -3.69 1.72 8.41
CA PRO A 30 -4.97 1.12 8.76
C PRO A 30 -4.98 -0.38 8.44
N ASP A 31 -5.66 -1.18 9.26
CA ASP A 31 -5.70 -2.63 9.08
C ASP A 31 -6.49 -3.07 7.84
N SER A 32 -7.39 -2.22 7.35
CA SER A 32 -8.13 -2.46 6.12
C SER A 32 -8.50 -1.16 5.42
N LYS A 33 -8.81 -1.27 4.14
CA LYS A 33 -9.28 -0.18 3.28
C LYS A 33 -10.32 -0.74 2.29
N THR A 34 -11.11 0.14 1.71
CA THR A 34 -11.95 -0.19 0.55
C THR A 34 -11.30 0.39 -0.71
N ILE A 35 -11.02 -0.46 -1.70
CA ILE A 35 -10.44 -0.07 -2.98
C ILE A 35 -11.31 -0.68 -4.08
N ALA A 36 -11.81 0.14 -5.00
CA ALA A 36 -12.70 -0.30 -6.08
C ALA A 36 -13.88 -1.17 -5.59
N GLY A 37 -14.46 -0.83 -4.44
CA GLY A 37 -15.58 -1.57 -3.83
C GLY A 37 -15.18 -2.88 -3.12
N LYS A 38 -13.90 -3.27 -3.13
CA LYS A 38 -13.38 -4.46 -2.44
C LYS A 38 -12.71 -4.07 -1.13
N LYS A 39 -13.01 -4.80 -0.06
CA LYS A 39 -12.27 -4.69 1.20
C LYS A 39 -10.91 -5.37 1.05
N VAL A 40 -9.84 -4.62 1.25
CA VAL A 40 -8.48 -5.14 1.34
C VAL A 40 -7.96 -4.99 2.76
N VAL A 41 -7.19 -5.97 3.23
CA VAL A 41 -6.59 -6.01 4.57
C VAL A 41 -5.08 -5.89 4.49
N LEU A 42 -4.48 -5.26 5.50
CA LEU A 42 -3.04 -5.11 5.63
C LEU A 42 -2.40 -6.48 5.87
N ASN A 43 -1.73 -7.01 4.85
CA ASN A 43 -1.00 -8.27 4.89
C ASN A 43 0.28 -8.16 5.72
N GLY A 44 1.00 -7.05 5.59
CA GLY A 44 2.24 -6.80 6.32
C GLY A 44 2.86 -5.44 6.02
N MET A 45 3.84 -5.07 6.85
CA MET A 45 4.61 -3.82 6.73
C MET A 45 6.12 -4.08 6.79
N GLY A 46 6.87 -3.35 5.97
CA GLY A 46 8.33 -3.39 5.87
C GLY A 46 8.92 -2.00 5.85
N ILE A 47 10.09 -1.80 6.48
CA ILE A 47 10.88 -0.58 6.30
C ILE A 47 11.81 -0.83 5.12
N ARG A 48 11.96 0.17 4.26
CA ARG A 48 13.02 0.19 3.26
C ARG A 48 14.17 1.02 3.79
N GLU A 49 15.28 0.36 4.06
CA GLU A 49 16.57 1.00 4.30
C GLU A 49 17.32 1.17 2.96
N ALA A 50 18.05 2.27 2.83
CA ALA A 50 18.94 2.53 1.72
C ALA A 50 20.32 2.98 2.23
N THR A 51 21.30 2.93 1.32
CA THR A 51 22.72 3.29 1.58
C THR A 51 23.45 2.32 2.52
N VAL A 52 24.75 2.54 2.71
CA VAL A 52 25.60 1.74 3.60
C VAL A 52 25.28 1.99 5.09
N PHE A 53 24.60 3.10 5.40
CA PHE A 53 24.25 3.49 6.76
C PHE A 53 22.82 3.10 7.17
N ASN A 54 22.16 2.21 6.42
CA ASN A 54 20.79 1.73 6.70
C ASN A 54 19.80 2.86 6.99
N VAL A 55 19.78 3.89 6.14
CA VAL A 55 18.89 5.02 6.35
C VAL A 55 17.48 4.67 5.89
N ASP A 56 16.51 4.82 6.79
CA ASP A 56 15.09 4.59 6.52
C ASP A 56 14.57 5.56 5.46
N VAL A 57 13.97 5.02 4.40
CA VAL A 57 13.40 5.79 3.28
C VAL A 57 11.89 5.87 3.39
N TYR A 58 11.24 4.72 3.54
CA TYR A 58 9.80 4.61 3.66
C TYR A 58 9.40 3.34 4.40
N VAL A 59 8.17 3.34 4.91
CA VAL A 59 7.47 2.15 5.35
C VAL A 59 6.50 1.72 4.25
N ALA A 60 6.64 0.50 3.76
CA ALA A 60 5.75 -0.12 2.79
C ALA A 60 4.72 -1.00 3.50
N GLY A 61 3.44 -0.83 3.17
CA GLY A 61 2.35 -1.74 3.52
C GLY A 61 1.83 -2.46 2.28
N LEU A 62 1.63 -3.78 2.39
CA LEU A 62 0.96 -4.57 1.36
C LEU A 62 -0.48 -4.85 1.78
N TYR A 63 -1.44 -4.44 0.97
CA TYR A 63 -2.86 -4.70 1.15
C TYR A 63 -3.36 -5.73 0.13
N LEU A 64 -4.12 -6.71 0.60
CA LEU A 64 -4.67 -7.83 -0.19
C LEU A 64 -6.12 -8.07 0.22
N GLU A 65 -6.98 -8.59 -0.66
CA GLU A 65 -8.32 -9.07 -0.27
C GLU A 65 -8.21 -10.25 0.71
N LYS A 66 -7.26 -11.16 0.47
CA LYS A 66 -6.93 -12.29 1.35
C LYS A 66 -5.45 -12.28 1.74
N LYS A 67 -5.16 -12.36 3.04
CA LYS A 67 -3.77 -12.46 3.54
C LYS A 67 -3.09 -13.70 2.97
N SER A 68 -1.80 -13.55 2.65
CA SER A 68 -0.97 -14.64 2.18
C SER A 68 0.51 -14.35 2.46
N ARG A 69 1.28 -15.41 2.64
CA ARG A 69 2.75 -15.37 2.69
C ARG A 69 3.38 -15.96 1.42
N ALA A 70 2.60 -16.60 0.55
CA ALA A 70 3.08 -17.21 -0.67
C ALA A 70 3.17 -16.17 -1.79
N TYR A 71 4.36 -15.62 -2.02
CA TYR A 71 4.55 -14.50 -2.97
C TYR A 71 4.03 -14.80 -4.38
N LYS A 72 4.23 -16.02 -4.89
CA LYS A 72 3.72 -16.43 -6.23
C LYS A 72 2.20 -16.33 -6.30
N ALA A 73 1.50 -16.76 -5.24
CA ALA A 73 0.05 -16.65 -5.16
C ALA A 73 -0.40 -15.18 -5.13
N ILE A 74 0.33 -14.31 -4.43
CA ILE A 74 0.03 -12.88 -4.37
C ILE A 74 0.18 -12.23 -5.75
N ILE A 75 1.32 -12.44 -6.41
CA ILE A 75 1.61 -11.82 -7.71
C ILE A 75 0.60 -12.29 -8.78
N ASN A 76 0.32 -13.60 -8.83
CA ASN A 76 -0.52 -14.19 -9.87
C ASN A 76 -2.03 -14.15 -9.56
N SER A 77 -2.43 -13.77 -8.34
CA SER A 77 -3.85 -13.71 -7.98
C SER A 77 -4.60 -12.60 -8.70
N ASP A 78 -5.84 -12.90 -9.09
CA ASP A 78 -6.80 -11.97 -9.66
C ASP A 78 -7.59 -11.23 -8.57
N GLN A 79 -6.88 -10.64 -7.60
CA GLN A 79 -7.46 -9.86 -6.51
C GLN A 79 -6.99 -8.42 -6.58
N VAL A 80 -7.79 -7.51 -6.02
CA VAL A 80 -7.37 -6.14 -5.74
C VAL A 80 -6.22 -6.18 -4.74
N LYS A 81 -5.12 -5.53 -5.10
CA LYS A 81 -3.91 -5.46 -4.28
C LYS A 81 -3.26 -4.10 -4.38
N GLN A 82 -2.76 -3.60 -3.27
CA GLN A 82 -2.11 -2.29 -3.20
C GLN A 82 -0.80 -2.38 -2.41
N VAL A 83 0.25 -1.81 -2.97
CA VAL A 83 1.44 -1.42 -2.22
C VAL A 83 1.29 0.04 -1.84
N HIS A 84 1.36 0.36 -0.55
CA HIS A 84 1.31 1.73 -0.02
C HIS A 84 2.67 2.06 0.61
N LEU A 85 3.36 3.06 0.06
CA LEU A 85 4.61 3.58 0.59
C LEU A 85 4.33 4.87 1.36
N LYS A 86 4.76 4.95 2.62
CA LYS A 86 4.76 6.18 3.43
C LYS A 86 6.21 6.57 3.67
N PHE A 87 6.63 7.69 3.08
CA PHE A 87 8.01 8.16 3.19
C PHE A 87 8.27 8.73 4.58
N VAL A 88 9.43 8.40 5.15
CA VAL A 88 9.89 8.84 6.48
C VAL A 88 11.10 9.75 6.40
N ARG A 89 11.40 10.23 5.19
CA ARG A 89 12.40 11.25 4.87
C ARG A 89 12.13 11.84 3.50
N ASP A 90 12.83 12.92 3.19
CA ASP A 90 12.90 13.47 1.85
C ASP A 90 13.68 12.55 0.89
N VAL A 91 13.19 12.47 -0.35
CA VAL A 91 13.83 11.81 -1.49
C VAL A 91 13.76 12.73 -2.70
N ASP A 92 14.91 13.04 -3.27
CA ASP A 92 14.97 13.91 -4.43
C ASP A 92 14.43 13.21 -5.68
N ARG A 93 13.87 14.02 -6.60
CA ARG A 93 13.31 13.52 -7.86
C ARG A 93 14.33 12.69 -8.66
N GLY A 94 15.58 13.13 -8.69
CA GLY A 94 16.67 12.44 -9.38
C GLY A 94 16.88 11.03 -8.83
N ASP A 95 16.89 10.88 -7.50
CA ASP A 95 17.14 9.60 -6.84
C ASP A 95 16.02 8.60 -7.08
N ILE A 96 14.75 9.00 -6.88
CA ILE A 96 13.62 8.09 -7.06
C ILE A 96 13.47 7.66 -8.53
N THR A 97 13.66 8.58 -9.49
CA THR A 97 13.54 8.25 -10.92
C THR A 97 14.70 7.37 -11.41
N LYS A 98 15.92 7.59 -10.90
CA LYS A 98 17.08 6.72 -11.13
C LYS A 98 16.83 5.33 -10.53
N ALA A 99 16.38 5.26 -9.28
CA ALA A 99 16.10 4.01 -8.59
C ALA A 99 15.04 3.16 -9.32
N TRP A 100 13.97 3.78 -9.84
CA TRP A 100 12.98 3.07 -10.66
C TRP A 100 13.58 2.53 -11.94
N ARG A 101 14.26 3.37 -12.72
CA ARG A 101 14.90 2.93 -13.97
C ARG A 101 15.82 1.73 -13.74
N GLU A 102 16.67 1.79 -12.73
CA GLU A 102 17.63 0.72 -12.41
C GLU A 102 16.93 -0.54 -11.90
N SER A 103 15.95 -0.39 -11.00
CA SER A 103 15.22 -1.52 -10.43
C SER A 103 14.39 -2.25 -11.49
N PHE A 104 13.64 -1.53 -12.32
CA PHE A 104 12.87 -2.16 -13.40
C PHE A 104 13.78 -2.83 -14.44
N ARG A 105 14.90 -2.20 -14.81
CA ARG A 105 15.87 -2.83 -15.72
C ARG A 105 16.44 -4.13 -15.13
N LYS A 106 16.81 -4.13 -13.85
CA LYS A 106 17.36 -5.30 -13.15
C LYS A 106 16.33 -6.43 -13.04
N ASN A 107 15.08 -6.12 -12.71
CA ASN A 107 14.04 -7.14 -12.46
C ASN A 107 13.38 -7.66 -13.74
N SER A 108 13.32 -6.87 -14.82
CA SER A 108 12.68 -7.28 -16.07
C SER A 108 13.65 -7.92 -17.06
N GLY A 109 14.96 -7.75 -16.89
CA GLY A 109 15.98 -8.34 -17.77
C GLY A 109 15.70 -8.05 -19.24
N LYS A 110 15.63 -9.11 -20.07
CA LYS A 110 15.33 -9.00 -21.51
C LYS A 110 13.97 -8.39 -21.84
N ASN A 111 13.02 -8.43 -20.91
CA ASN A 111 11.67 -7.88 -21.08
C ASN A 111 11.58 -6.39 -20.72
N TYR A 112 12.71 -5.75 -20.36
CA TYR A 112 12.70 -4.32 -20.02
C TYR A 112 12.21 -3.44 -21.18
N LYS A 113 12.50 -3.85 -22.43
CA LYS A 113 12.03 -3.16 -23.63
C LYS A 113 10.50 -3.02 -23.67
N ASP A 114 9.78 -4.02 -23.16
CA ASP A 114 8.31 -4.08 -23.19
C ASP A 114 7.67 -3.13 -22.17
N ILE A 115 8.40 -2.78 -21.11
CA ILE A 115 7.92 -1.88 -20.04
C ILE A 115 8.58 -0.50 -20.05
N LYS A 116 9.55 -0.25 -20.93
CA LYS A 116 10.36 0.97 -20.93
C LYS A 116 9.50 2.24 -21.02
N ALA A 117 8.46 2.23 -21.85
CA ALA A 117 7.52 3.34 -21.99
C ALA A 117 6.74 3.60 -20.69
N HIS A 118 6.28 2.55 -20.01
CA HIS A 118 5.60 2.66 -18.71
C HIS A 118 6.53 3.20 -17.62
N VAL A 119 7.80 2.78 -17.60
CA VAL A 119 8.80 3.32 -16.66
C VAL A 119 9.07 4.81 -16.93
N LYS A 120 9.15 5.23 -18.20
CA LYS A 120 9.27 6.65 -18.56
C LYS A 120 8.05 7.45 -18.09
N LYS A 121 6.84 6.91 -18.29
CA LYS A 121 5.59 7.54 -17.84
C LYS A 121 5.54 7.68 -16.32
N LEU A 122 5.85 6.61 -15.58
CA LEU A 122 5.94 6.64 -14.12
C LEU A 122 6.92 7.71 -13.63
N ASN A 123 8.12 7.77 -14.23
CA ASN A 123 9.12 8.77 -13.85
C ASN A 123 8.67 10.20 -14.15
N SER A 124 7.81 10.41 -15.14
CA SER A 124 7.27 11.75 -15.45
C SER A 124 6.34 12.29 -14.35
N TRP A 125 5.71 11.39 -13.58
CA TRP A 125 4.84 11.76 -12.46
C TRP A 125 5.60 12.08 -11.17
N MET A 126 6.89 11.74 -11.10
CA MET A 126 7.68 11.93 -9.88
C MET A 126 8.14 13.38 -9.74
N SER A 127 7.96 13.93 -8.54
CA SER A 127 8.59 15.16 -8.05
C SER A 127 9.55 14.83 -6.90
N LYS A 128 10.13 15.85 -6.26
CA LYS A 128 10.72 15.66 -4.93
C LYS A 128 9.63 15.10 -4.02
N ILE A 129 9.95 14.02 -3.30
CA ILE A 129 9.10 13.40 -2.30
C ILE A 129 9.53 13.94 -0.95
N LYS A 130 8.59 14.50 -0.20
CA LYS A 130 8.87 14.96 1.16
C LYS A 130 8.59 13.88 2.18
N GLU A 131 9.20 13.99 3.35
CA GLU A 131 8.76 13.23 4.51
C GLU A 131 7.25 13.31 4.70
N GLY A 132 6.62 12.17 5.02
CA GLY A 132 5.18 12.06 5.19
C GLY A 132 4.39 11.95 3.90
N ASN A 133 4.97 12.17 2.72
CA ASN A 133 4.29 11.91 1.45
C ASN A 133 4.00 10.42 1.26
N THR A 134 3.01 10.12 0.41
CA THR A 134 2.62 8.75 0.09
C THR A 134 2.77 8.46 -1.40
N LEU A 135 3.05 7.20 -1.71
CA LEU A 135 2.99 6.66 -3.08
C LEU A 135 2.26 5.33 -3.02
N THR A 136 1.23 5.14 -3.84
CA THR A 136 0.54 3.85 -3.93
C THR A 136 0.60 3.26 -5.32
N PHE A 137 0.75 1.94 -5.39
CA PHE A 137 0.58 1.16 -6.61
C PHE A 137 -0.60 0.22 -6.39
N THR A 138 -1.69 0.46 -7.10
CA THR A 138 -2.95 -0.28 -6.94
C THR A 138 -3.22 -1.08 -8.19
N VAL A 139 -3.33 -2.39 -8.05
CA VAL A 139 -3.72 -3.30 -9.12
C VAL A 139 -5.19 -3.66 -8.93
N VAL A 140 -5.99 -3.42 -9.96
CA VAL A 140 -7.38 -3.88 -10.02
C VAL A 140 -7.51 -4.80 -11.24
N PRO A 141 -7.92 -6.07 -11.05
CA PRO A 141 -8.27 -6.99 -12.13
C PRO A 141 -9.06 -6.33 -13.26
N GLY A 142 -8.65 -6.56 -14.50
CA GLY A 142 -9.28 -5.98 -15.70
C GLY A 142 -9.07 -4.47 -15.93
N LYS A 143 -8.55 -3.71 -14.95
CA LYS A 143 -8.26 -2.27 -15.09
C LYS A 143 -6.77 -1.93 -15.16
N GLY A 144 -5.91 -2.84 -14.71
CA GLY A 144 -4.45 -2.66 -14.69
C GLY A 144 -3.96 -2.01 -13.39
N THR A 145 -2.89 -1.22 -13.51
CA THR A 145 -2.20 -0.60 -12.37
C THR A 145 -2.38 0.92 -12.37
N THR A 146 -2.92 1.46 -11.28
CA THR A 146 -2.97 2.91 -11.00
C THR A 146 -1.88 3.28 -10.01
N VAL A 147 -1.26 4.45 -10.21
CA VAL A 147 -0.22 4.97 -9.32
C VAL A 147 -0.67 6.32 -8.77
N ASN A 148 -0.80 6.42 -7.45
CA ASN A 148 -1.11 7.69 -6.79
C ASN A 148 0.16 8.28 -6.17
N VAL A 149 0.51 9.51 -6.56
CA VAL A 149 1.65 10.26 -6.03
C VAL A 149 1.13 11.37 -5.12
N ASN A 150 1.18 11.15 -3.82
CA ASN A 150 0.77 12.10 -2.79
C ASN A 150 -0.62 12.72 -3.04
N GLY A 151 -1.63 11.87 -3.30
CA GLY A 151 -3.01 12.28 -3.55
C GLY A 151 -3.34 12.59 -5.01
N ARG A 152 -2.39 12.47 -5.94
CA ARG A 152 -2.62 12.66 -7.39
C ARG A 152 -2.57 11.33 -8.12
N ASP A 153 -3.67 10.95 -8.78
CA ASP A 153 -3.79 9.74 -9.62
C ASP A 153 -3.34 9.96 -11.06
#